data_AF-A0A7W0J233-F1
#
_entry.id   AF-A0A7W0J233-F1
#
_cell.length_a   1.000
_cell.length_b   1.000
_cell.length_c   1.000
_cell.angle_alpha   90.00
_cell.angle_beta   90.00
_cell.angle_gamma   90.00
#
_symmetry.space_group_name_H-M   'P 1'
#
loop_
_entity.id
_entity.type
_entity.pdbx_description
1 polymer ?
#
loop_
_entity_poly.entity_id
_entity_poly.type
_entity_poly.pdbx_seq_one_letter_code
_entity_poly.pdbx_strand_id
1 'polypeptide(L)' 'MAVKVAINGFGRIGRVFLRASVSCKYFEIVAINDLTDAKTLAHLLKYDSVHGIFN' A
#
# COMPACT_ATOMS: atom_id res chain seq x y z
N MET A 1 17.93 7.70 7.68
CA MET A 1 17.44 7.83 6.29
C MET A 1 16.53 6.63 6.03
N ALA A 2 15.29 6.82 5.60
CA ALA A 2 14.43 5.70 5.24
C ALA A 2 14.80 5.18 3.84
N VAL A 3 14.68 3.88 3.61
CA VAL A 3 14.87 3.26 2.31
C VAL A 3 13.65 3.57 1.45
N LYS A 4 13.87 4.21 0.30
CA LYS A 4 12.81 4.53 -0.65
C LYS A 4 12.40 3.28 -1.43
N VAL A 5 11.11 2.96 -1.40
CA VAL A 5 10.57 1.75 -2.01
C VAL A 5 9.41 2.11 -2.95
N ALA A 6 9.39 1.48 -4.11
CA ALA A 6 8.23 1.46 -5.01
C ALA A 6 7.59 0.07 -4.98
N ILE A 7 6.25 0.02 -5.07
CA ILE A 7 5.49 -1.24 -5.13
C ILE A 7 5.00 -1.44 -6.56
N ASN A 8 5.39 -2.55 -7.19
CA ASN A 8 4.88 -2.95 -8.50
C ASN A 8 3.91 -4.14 -8.34
N GLY A 9 2.62 -3.90 -8.57
CA GLY A 9 1.53 -4.81 -8.25
C GLY A 9 0.92 -4.50 -6.88
N PHE A 10 -0.19 -3.75 -6.87
CA PHE A 10 -0.91 -3.31 -5.68
C PHE A 10 -2.12 -4.20 -5.35
N GLY A 11 -1.92 -5.51 -5.55
CA GLY A 11 -2.80 -6.57 -5.10
C GLY A 11 -2.77 -6.77 -3.58
N ARG A 12 -3.18 -7.96 -3.12
CA ARG A 12 -3.28 -8.23 -1.67
C ARG A 12 -1.98 -7.94 -0.91
N ILE A 13 -0.87 -8.50 -1.35
CA ILE A 13 0.42 -8.35 -0.65
C ILE A 13 0.92 -6.91 -0.71
N GLY A 14 0.83 -6.25 -1.86
CA GLY A 14 1.24 -4.84 -2.00
C GLY A 14 0.49 -3.91 -1.04
N ARG A 15 -0.83 -4.10 -0.89
CA ARG A 15 -1.63 -3.32 0.06
C ARG A 15 -1.30 -3.62 1.52
N VAL A 16 -1.17 -4.89 1.89
CA VAL A 16 -0.80 -5.28 3.26
C VAL A 16 0.60 -4.80 3.62
N PHE A 17 1.55 -4.87 2.69
CA PHE A 17 2.89 -4.32 2.85
C PHE A 17 2.84 -2.81 3.11
N LEU A 18 2.08 -2.05 2.32
CA LEU A 18 1.91 -0.62 2.56
C LEU A 18 1.30 -0.36 3.95
N ARG A 19 0.23 -1.07 4.32
CA ARG A 19 -0.41 -0.93 5.65
C ARG A 19 0.58 -1.17 6.79
N ALA A 20 1.41 -2.22 6.69
CA ALA A 20 2.44 -2.54 7.67
C ALA A 20 3.59 -1.51 7.66
N SER A 21 3.91 -0.94 6.50
CA SER A 21 5.00 0.02 6.35
C SER A 21 4.72 1.36 7.06
N VAL A 22 3.46 1.73 7.26
CA VAL A 22 3.09 3.00 7.91
C VAL A 22 3.56 3.08 9.37
N SER A 23 3.62 1.94 10.08
CA SER A 23 4.19 1.89 11.43
C SER A 23 5.72 1.68 11.44
N CYS A 24 6.34 1.49 10.27
CA CYS A 24 7.75 1.18 10.11
C CYS A 24 8.54 2.38 9.57
N LYS A 25 9.36 3.03 10.41
CA LYS A 25 10.20 4.17 10.00
C LYS A 25 11.36 3.82 9.06
N TYR A 26 11.54 2.54 8.74
CA TYR A 26 12.65 2.08 7.90
C TYR A 26 12.36 2.27 6.41
N PHE A 27 11.10 2.24 6.00
CA PHE A 27 10.69 2.34 4.60
C PHE A 27 9.91 3.62 4.34
N GLU A 28 10.20 4.26 3.20
CA GLU A 28 9.40 5.35 2.64
C GLU A 28 8.82 4.85 1.32
N ILE A 29 7.50 4.61 1.28
CA ILE A 29 6.84 4.20 0.05
C ILE A 29 6.64 5.43 -0.83
N VAL A 30 7.36 5.50 -1.95
CA VAL A 30 7.40 6.69 -2.81
C VAL A 30 6.57 6.57 -4.08
N ALA A 31 6.25 5.35 -4.52
CA ALA A 31 5.45 5.11 -5.71
C ALA A 31 4.74 3.75 -5.68
N ILE A 32 3.63 3.67 -6.40
CA ILE A 32 2.87 2.45 -6.63
C ILE A 32 2.56 2.36 -8.12
N ASN A 33 2.80 1.19 -8.72
CA ASN A 33 2.43 0.87 -10.09
C ASN A 33 1.49 -0.34 -10.11
N ASP A 34 0.42 -0.27 -10.91
CA ASP A 34 -0.54 -1.35 -11.12
C ASP A 34 -1.24 -1.18 -12.48
N LEU A 35 -2.10 -2.13 -12.86
CA LEU A 35 -2.91 -2.08 -14.08
C LEU A 35 -4.24 -1.34 -13.88
N THR A 36 -4.60 -1.03 -12.63
CA THR A 36 -5.87 -0.40 -12.24
C THR A 36 -5.69 1.07 -11.85
N ASP A 37 -6.74 1.88 -11.97
CA ASP A 37 -6.70 3.30 -11.64
C ASP A 37 -6.51 3.58 -10.14
N ALA A 38 -5.94 4.75 -9.84
CA ALA A 38 -5.60 5.15 -8.48
C ALA A 38 -6.82 5.28 -7.54
N LYS A 39 -8.02 5.63 -8.03
CA LYS A 39 -9.21 5.74 -7.16
C LYS A 39 -9.65 4.37 -6.69
N THR A 40 -9.65 3.39 -7.60
CA THR A 40 -9.96 2.00 -7.26
C THR A 40 -8.91 1.42 -6.30
N LEU A 41 -7.63 1.65 -6.56
CA LEU A 41 -6.55 1.21 -5.65
C LEU A 41 -6.66 1.84 -4.26
N ALA A 42 -6.98 3.13 -4.16
CA ALA A 42 -7.20 3.82 -2.90
C ALA A 42 -8.42 3.25 -2.15
N HIS A 43 -9.50 2.92 -2.86
CA HIS A 43 -10.67 2.26 -2.26
C HIS A 43 -10.30 0.90 -1.68
N LEU A 44 -9.59 0.06 -2.45
CA LEU A 44 -9.14 -1.27 -2.02
C LEU A 44 -8.10 -1.21 -0.90
N LEU A 45 -7.29 -0.14 -0.84
CA LEU A 45 -6.41 0.11 0.29
C LEU A 45 -7.20 0.48 1.53
N LYS A 46 -8.20 1.35 1.40
CA LYS A 46 -9.03 1.81 2.53
C LYS A 46 -9.90 0.70 3.09
N TYR A 47 -10.54 -0.10 2.24
CA TYR A 47 -11.50 -1.13 2.66
C TYR A 47 -10.96 -2.52 2.31
N ASP A 48 -10.49 -3.25 3.33
CA ASP A 48 -10.08 -4.66 3.18
C ASP A 48 -11.02 -5.55 4.01
N SER A 49 -11.58 -6.60 3.40
CA SER A 49 -12.55 -7.49 4.07
C SER A 49 -11.96 -8.30 5.21
N VAL A 50 -10.64 -8.54 5.22
CA VAL A 50 -9.95 -9.34 6.25
C VAL A 50 -9.27 -8.42 7.27
N HIS A 51 -8.64 -7.34 6.81
CA HIS A 51 -7.87 -6.44 7.67
C HIS A 51 -8.63 -5.17 8.09
N GLY A 52 -9.89 -5.04 7.70
CA GLY A 52 -10.75 -3.91 8.04
C GLY A 52 -10.34 -2.60 7.36
N ILE A 53 -10.84 -1.50 7.94
CA ILE A 53 -10.64 -0.15 7.40
C ILE A 53 -9.21 0.33 7.72
N PHE A 54 -8.50 0.81 6.70
CA PHE A 54 -7.22 1.49 6.87
C PHE A 54 -7.47 2.96 7.24
N ASN A 55 -6.91 3.37 8.37
CA ASN A 55 -6.94 4.75 8.88
C ASN A 55 -5.59 5.42 8.70
#